data_AF-A0A258Y3H4-F1
#
_entry.id   AF-A0A258Y3H4-F1
#
_cell.length_a   1.000
_cell.length_b   1.000
_cell.length_c   1.000
_cell.angle_alpha   90.00
_cell.angle_beta   90.00
_cell.angle_gamma   90.00
#
_symmetry.space_group_name_H-M   'P 1'
#
loop_
_entity.id
_entity.type
_entity.pdbx_description
1 polymer ?
#
loop_
_entity_poly.entity_id
_entity_poly.type
_entity_poly.pdbx_seq_one_letter_code
_entity_poly.pdbx_strand_id
1 'polypeptide(L)'
;MNKKIHLLFMLILLLLKNSSNAQSVHNDIFRELAITERLLGKLDTAYSLKPNKINLLPIVLNQWHNSELPTGYNLGSGIKAKGSQILLSAGLQAKLGKYISIKLNPEFVSAQNANFEQFSQTLGDRAWADYYRFLNNIDLPDQLGNGNYTKFYAGQSHIKYQLNHQLEAGISTENIWWGPGWKNALIMSYNAPGFLHFTVNTTKPIQTKWGKVQGQWIGGKLNESGILPPRINSAYNGQLLYQPKKSEDRLITAINISWAPKWTPNLTIGYSGAAYFYGSDLLGNK
;
A
#
# COMPACT_ATOMS: atom_id res chain seq x y z
N MET A 1 -43.13 2.47 -6.75
CA MET A 1 -41.66 2.46 -6.53
C MET A 1 -41.39 2.69 -5.04
N ASN A 2 -40.70 1.77 -4.37
CA ASN A 2 -40.79 1.57 -2.92
C ASN A 2 -39.96 2.61 -2.13
N LYS A 3 -40.55 3.36 -1.18
CA LYS A 3 -39.87 4.43 -0.40
C LYS A 3 -38.57 3.95 0.28
N LYS A 4 -38.49 2.67 0.65
CA LYS A 4 -37.28 2.03 1.22
C LYS A 4 -36.11 1.98 0.23
N ILE A 5 -36.38 1.77 -1.06
CA ILE A 5 -35.36 1.73 -2.11
C ILE A 5 -34.80 3.13 -2.35
N HIS A 6 -35.64 4.16 -2.34
CA HIS A 6 -35.19 5.55 -2.42
C HIS A 6 -34.34 5.97 -1.22
N LEU A 7 -34.72 5.59 0.00
CA LEU A 7 -33.94 5.91 1.20
C LEU A 7 -32.57 5.22 1.18
N LEU A 8 -32.53 3.95 0.76
CA LEU A 8 -31.28 3.19 0.61
C LEU A 8 -30.38 3.81 -0.47
N PHE A 9 -30.95 4.20 -1.61
CA PHE A 9 -30.22 4.85 -2.69
C PHE A 9 -29.66 6.22 -2.26
N MET A 10 -30.45 7.02 -1.54
CA MET A 10 -29.99 8.30 -1.00
C MET A 10 -28.88 8.13 0.04
N LEU A 11 -28.97 7.09 0.90
CA LEU A 11 -27.93 6.75 1.87
C LEU A 11 -26.63 6.31 1.19
N ILE A 12 -26.72 5.53 0.10
CA ILE A 12 -25.57 5.12 -0.71
C ILE A 12 -24.90 6.34 -1.35
N LEU A 13 -25.69 7.29 -1.89
CA LEU A 13 -25.18 8.56 -2.44
C LEU A 13 -24.46 9.42 -1.41
N LEU A 14 -24.97 9.50 -0.18
CA LEU A 14 -24.32 10.20 0.95
C LEU A 14 -22.98 9.55 1.34
N LEU A 15 -22.84 8.24 1.15
CA LEU A 15 -21.64 7.47 1.48
C LEU A 15 -20.60 7.47 0.33
N LEU A 16 -21.00 7.87 -0.88
CA LEU A 16 -20.19 7.76 -2.08
C LEU A 16 -19.19 8.92 -2.17
N LYS A 17 -17.89 8.61 -2.14
CA LYS A 17 -16.81 9.55 -2.49
C LYS A 17 -16.14 9.10 -3.78
N ASN A 18 -16.40 9.83 -4.86
CA ASN A 18 -15.82 9.56 -6.17
C ASN A 18 -14.62 10.49 -6.46
N SER A 19 -13.62 9.96 -7.16
CA SER A 19 -12.69 10.78 -7.95
C SER A 19 -12.43 10.12 -9.29
N SER A 20 -12.66 10.87 -10.35
CA SER A 20 -12.26 10.51 -11.71
C SER A 20 -11.01 11.28 -12.06
N ASN A 21 -9.91 10.57 -12.29
CA ASN A 21 -8.62 11.17 -12.59
C ASN A 21 -8.15 10.75 -13.98
N ALA A 22 -8.02 11.71 -14.90
CA ALA A 22 -7.23 11.53 -16.12
C ALA A 22 -5.79 11.94 -15.80
N GLN A 23 -4.80 11.09 -16.06
CA GLN A 23 -3.40 11.42 -15.82
C GLN A 23 -2.80 12.01 -17.10
N SER A 24 -2.68 13.35 -17.11
CA SER A 24 -1.80 14.07 -18.03
C SER A 24 -0.52 14.44 -17.27
N VAL A 25 0.61 14.53 -17.96
CA VAL A 25 1.98 14.61 -17.41
C VAL A 25 2.24 15.89 -16.58
N HIS A 26 1.23 16.75 -16.36
CA HIS A 26 1.38 18.00 -15.63
C HIS A 26 0.71 18.01 -14.25
N ASN A 27 1.53 18.40 -13.27
CA ASN A 27 1.39 18.20 -11.82
C ASN A 27 0.36 19.12 -11.17
N ASP A 28 -0.53 18.57 -10.35
CA ASP A 28 -1.19 19.33 -9.30
C ASP A 28 -0.88 18.69 -7.94
N ILE A 29 -0.15 19.42 -7.10
CA ILE A 29 0.28 18.95 -5.77
C ILE A 29 -0.94 18.61 -4.91
N PHE A 30 -2.02 19.37 -5.03
CA PHE A 30 -3.24 19.14 -4.25
C PHE A 30 -3.95 17.84 -4.66
N ARG A 31 -3.91 17.49 -5.95
CA ARG A 31 -4.46 16.22 -6.44
C ARG A 31 -3.71 15.03 -5.85
N GLU A 32 -2.38 15.07 -5.87
CA GLU A 32 -1.55 13.97 -5.36
C GLU A 32 -1.63 13.82 -3.85
N LEU A 33 -1.70 14.95 -3.14
CA LEU A 33 -1.94 14.96 -1.71
C LEU A 33 -3.31 14.37 -1.39
N ALA A 34 -4.36 14.75 -2.14
CA ALA A 34 -5.71 14.24 -1.93
C ALA A 34 -5.81 12.72 -2.20
N ILE A 35 -5.13 12.21 -3.23
CA ILE A 35 -5.05 10.75 -3.49
C ILE A 35 -4.34 10.06 -2.31
N THR A 36 -3.20 10.61 -1.88
CA THR A 36 -2.41 10.05 -0.77
C THR A 36 -3.20 10.07 0.54
N GLU A 37 -3.91 11.15 0.86
CA GLU A 37 -4.75 11.25 2.06
C GLU A 37 -5.92 10.26 2.06
N ARG A 38 -6.54 10.02 0.89
CA ARG A 38 -7.59 9.01 0.73
C ARG A 38 -7.03 7.61 0.95
N LEU A 39 -5.86 7.32 0.40
CA LEU A 39 -5.18 6.03 0.59
C LEU A 39 -4.68 5.83 2.02
N LEU A 40 -4.28 6.91 2.71
CA LEU A 40 -4.02 6.95 4.15
C LEU A 40 -5.28 6.67 4.99
N GLY A 41 -6.46 6.59 4.37
CA GLY A 41 -7.72 6.42 5.08
C GLY A 41 -8.04 7.59 6.02
N LYS A 42 -7.45 8.77 5.81
CA LYS A 42 -7.66 9.99 6.62
C LYS A 42 -9.01 10.68 6.34
N LEU A 43 -9.99 9.95 5.82
CA LEU A 43 -11.35 10.46 5.62
C LEU A 43 -12.15 10.26 6.91
N ASP A 44 -12.17 11.29 7.77
CA ASP A 44 -12.80 11.29 9.10
C ASP A 44 -14.34 11.14 9.13
N THR A 45 -15.00 10.88 7.99
CA THR A 45 -16.46 10.76 7.92
C THR A 45 -16.89 9.30 7.97
N ALA A 46 -16.89 8.70 9.16
CA ALA A 46 -17.53 7.40 9.38
C ALA A 46 -18.97 7.60 9.89
N TYR A 47 -19.95 6.92 9.30
CA TYR A 47 -21.35 7.04 9.66
C TYR A 47 -21.70 5.99 10.71
N SER A 48 -22.15 6.41 11.90
CA SER A 48 -22.41 5.51 13.02
C SER A 48 -23.86 5.04 13.04
N LEU A 49 -24.06 3.71 13.06
CA LEU A 49 -25.37 3.09 13.25
C LEU A 49 -25.42 2.47 14.67
N LYS A 50 -26.51 2.63 15.43
CA LYS A 50 -26.69 2.05 16.79
C LYS A 50 -27.80 1.00 16.80
N PRO A 51 -27.71 -0.09 17.62
CA PRO A 51 -27.28 -0.06 19.04
C PRO A 51 -25.85 -0.53 19.36
N ASN A 52 -25.20 -1.27 18.47
CA ASN A 52 -23.83 -1.74 18.66
C ASN A 52 -22.90 -0.84 17.83
N LYS A 53 -21.89 -0.21 18.43
CA LYS A 53 -20.99 0.83 17.86
C LYS A 53 -20.24 0.37 16.59
N ILE A 54 -20.97 0.18 15.50
CA ILE A 54 -20.48 -0.15 14.17
C ILE A 54 -20.62 1.11 13.32
N ASN A 55 -19.49 1.51 12.73
CA ASN A 55 -19.41 2.64 11.83
C ASN A 55 -19.23 2.11 10.41
N LEU A 56 -20.07 2.57 9.49
CA LEU A 56 -19.84 2.39 8.06
C LEU A 56 -18.74 3.36 7.62
N LEU A 57 -17.73 2.83 6.93
CA LEU A 57 -16.69 3.63 6.30
C LEU A 57 -17.20 4.21 4.97
N PRO A 58 -16.67 5.36 4.52
CA PRO A 58 -16.97 5.89 3.20
C PRO A 58 -16.75 4.86 2.10
N ILE A 59 -17.64 4.83 1.12
CA ILE A 59 -17.37 4.12 -0.13
C ILE A 59 -16.43 5.01 -0.94
N VAL A 60 -15.25 4.47 -1.28
CA VAL A 60 -14.25 5.18 -2.08
C VAL A 60 -14.19 4.53 -3.45
N LEU A 61 -14.38 5.35 -4.49
CA LEU A 61 -14.17 4.96 -5.87
C LEU A 61 -13.09 5.84 -6.50
N ASN A 62 -11.96 5.22 -6.82
CA ASN A 62 -10.89 5.84 -7.60
C ASN A 62 -10.94 5.30 -9.02
N GLN A 63 -10.90 6.20 -9.99
CA GLN A 63 -10.79 5.86 -11.40
C GLN A 63 -9.56 6.54 -11.99
N TRP A 64 -8.77 5.77 -12.74
CA TRP A 64 -7.61 6.24 -13.50
C TRP A 64 -7.73 5.82 -14.96
N HIS A 65 -7.15 6.62 -15.85
CA HIS A 65 -7.03 6.28 -17.25
C HIS A 65 -5.67 6.73 -17.80
N ASN A 66 -4.95 5.79 -18.39
CA ASN A 66 -3.69 6.01 -19.09
C ASN A 66 -3.85 5.65 -20.57
N SER A 67 -3.68 6.59 -21.49
CA SER A 67 -3.88 6.34 -22.93
C SER A 67 -2.75 5.52 -23.57
N GLU A 68 -1.50 5.85 -23.25
CA GLU A 68 -0.33 5.32 -23.97
C GLU A 68 0.56 4.43 -23.11
N LEU A 69 1.01 4.93 -21.95
CA LEU A 69 1.95 4.24 -21.07
C LEU A 69 1.37 4.05 -19.67
N PRO A 70 1.69 2.94 -18.98
CA PRO A 70 1.26 2.70 -17.61
C PRO A 70 2.03 3.62 -16.64
N THR A 71 1.45 4.78 -16.35
CA THR A 71 2.00 5.71 -15.36
C THR A 71 1.21 5.67 -14.06
N GLY A 72 1.86 6.09 -12.97
CA GLY A 72 1.25 6.16 -11.65
C GLY A 72 2.24 5.84 -10.53
N TYR A 73 2.06 6.51 -9.40
CA TYR A 73 2.76 6.30 -8.15
C TYR A 73 1.73 6.35 -7.03
N ASN A 74 2.03 5.70 -5.90
CA ASN A 74 1.16 5.64 -4.74
C ASN A 74 -0.28 5.26 -5.08
N LEU A 75 -0.50 4.18 -5.83
CA LEU A 75 -1.84 3.73 -6.23
C LEU A 75 -2.51 2.84 -5.17
N GLY A 76 -1.83 2.56 -4.05
CA GLY A 76 -2.26 1.60 -3.06
C GLY A 76 -2.37 0.21 -3.70
N SER A 77 -3.57 -0.37 -3.66
CA SER A 77 -3.85 -1.66 -4.32
C SER A 77 -3.95 -1.59 -5.85
N GLY A 78 -4.09 -0.38 -6.42
CA GLY A 78 -4.11 -0.18 -7.87
C GLY A 78 -2.76 -0.47 -8.52
N ILE A 79 -2.75 -0.73 -9.82
CA ILE A 79 -1.54 -1.01 -10.58
C ILE A 79 -1.27 0.09 -11.61
N LYS A 80 -0.01 0.19 -12.06
CA LYS A 80 0.31 0.98 -13.25
C LYS A 80 -0.21 0.21 -14.47
N ALA A 81 -1.42 0.55 -14.91
CA ALA A 81 -2.07 -0.09 -16.04
C ALA A 81 -2.21 0.89 -17.21
N LYS A 82 -2.06 0.41 -18.44
CA LYS A 82 -2.55 1.12 -19.63
C LYS A 82 -4.05 0.87 -19.81
N GLY A 83 -4.78 1.91 -20.16
CA GLY A 83 -6.23 1.92 -20.25
C GLY A 83 -6.90 2.37 -18.95
N SER A 84 -8.19 2.08 -18.84
CA SER A 84 -9.00 2.43 -17.67
C SER A 84 -8.78 1.45 -16.51
N GLN A 85 -8.70 2.00 -15.30
CA GLN A 85 -8.61 1.28 -14.03
C GLN A 85 -9.59 1.88 -13.02
N ILE A 86 -10.21 1.01 -12.22
CA ILE A 86 -10.98 1.37 -11.05
C ILE A 86 -10.43 0.69 -9.80
N LEU A 87 -10.48 1.38 -8.67
CA LEU A 87 -10.32 0.83 -7.33
C LEU A 87 -11.54 1.25 -6.52
N LEU A 88 -12.23 0.25 -5.96
CA LEU A 88 -13.40 0.42 -5.11
C LEU A 88 -13.08 -0.10 -3.71
N SER A 89 -13.34 0.70 -2.67
CA SER A 89 -13.29 0.25 -1.28
C SER A 89 -14.61 0.57 -0.58
N ALA A 90 -15.13 -0.39 0.18
CA ALA A 90 -16.28 -0.18 1.05
C ALA A 90 -16.11 -1.05 2.28
N GLY A 91 -16.30 -0.48 3.46
CA GLY A 91 -15.92 -1.15 4.69
C GLY A 91 -16.70 -0.71 5.91
N LEU A 92 -16.36 -1.35 7.02
CA LEU A 92 -16.97 -1.13 8.31
C LEU A 92 -15.91 -1.21 9.41
N GLN A 93 -16.15 -0.44 10.46
CA GLN A 93 -15.31 -0.40 11.64
C GLN A 93 -16.17 -0.63 12.88
N ALA A 94 -15.70 -1.47 13.79
CA ALA A 94 -16.36 -1.73 15.05
C ALA A 94 -15.35 -1.71 16.19
N LYS A 95 -15.82 -1.31 17.38
CA LYS A 95 -15.09 -1.48 18.63
C LYS A 95 -15.79 -2.53 19.48
N LEU A 96 -15.08 -3.62 19.78
CA LEU A 96 -15.56 -4.64 20.70
C LEU A 96 -15.02 -4.32 22.10
N GLY A 97 -15.91 -3.81 22.95
CA GLY A 97 -15.55 -3.35 24.29
C GLY A 97 -14.63 -2.13 24.25
N LYS A 98 -13.70 -2.05 25.23
CA LYS A 98 -12.73 -0.96 25.37
C LYS A 98 -11.39 -1.23 24.70
N TYR A 99 -11.12 -2.50 24.36
CA TYR A 99 -9.77 -2.95 24.02
C TYR A 99 -9.61 -3.37 22.56
N ILE A 100 -10.67 -3.82 21.88
CA ILE A 100 -10.51 -4.40 20.54
C ILE A 100 -11.09 -3.44 19.48
N SER A 101 -10.28 -3.09 18.50
CA SER A 101 -10.65 -2.35 17.29
C SER A 101 -10.59 -3.28 16.10
N ILE A 102 -11.69 -3.36 15.34
CA ILE A 102 -11.78 -4.13 14.11
C ILE A 102 -12.15 -3.16 12.99
N LYS A 103 -11.37 -3.17 11.92
CA LYS A 103 -11.65 -2.44 10.69
C LYS A 103 -11.54 -3.42 9.53
N LEU A 104 -12.62 -3.55 8.78
CA LEU A 104 -12.67 -4.34 7.55
C LEU A 104 -12.96 -3.36 6.41
N ASN A 105 -11.95 -3.02 5.62
CA ASN A 105 -12.05 -2.14 4.47
C ASN A 105 -11.40 -2.78 3.24
N PRO A 106 -12.02 -3.83 2.68
CA PRO A 106 -11.50 -4.50 1.49
C PRO A 106 -11.46 -3.57 0.28
N GLU A 107 -10.58 -3.90 -0.66
CA GLU A 107 -10.37 -3.15 -1.89
C GLU A 107 -10.50 -4.09 -3.09
N PHE A 108 -11.32 -3.68 -4.06
CA PHE A 108 -11.47 -4.33 -5.34
C PHE A 108 -10.81 -3.48 -6.43
N VAL A 109 -9.98 -4.10 -7.25
CA VAL A 109 -9.28 -3.46 -8.36
C VAL A 109 -9.66 -4.15 -9.66
N SER A 110 -10.00 -3.37 -10.67
CA SER A 110 -10.22 -3.83 -12.04
C SER A 110 -9.55 -2.87 -13.01
N ALA A 111 -8.69 -3.39 -13.88
CA ALA A 111 -7.96 -2.61 -14.86
C ALA A 111 -7.96 -3.31 -16.22
N GLN A 112 -8.10 -2.53 -17.29
CA GLN A 112 -7.91 -3.02 -18.66
C GLN A 112 -6.48 -3.52 -18.87
N ASN A 113 -5.50 -2.75 -18.36
CA ASN A 113 -4.08 -3.11 -18.37
C ASN A 113 -3.61 -3.65 -19.73
N ALA A 114 -3.96 -2.93 -20.80
CA ALA A 114 -3.65 -3.30 -22.17
C ALA A 114 -2.13 -3.34 -22.40
N ASN A 115 -1.69 -4.12 -23.39
CA ASN A 115 -0.27 -4.20 -23.73
C ASN A 115 0.25 -2.84 -24.22
N PHE A 116 1.51 -2.59 -23.90
CA PHE A 116 2.23 -1.37 -24.25
C PHE A 116 3.66 -1.70 -24.64
N GLU A 117 4.35 -0.73 -25.25
CA GLU A 117 5.73 -0.89 -25.64
C GLU A 117 6.63 -0.99 -24.40
N GLN A 118 7.32 -2.11 -24.27
CA GLN A 118 8.27 -2.38 -23.19
C GLN A 118 9.71 -2.15 -23.68
N PHE A 119 10.69 -2.47 -22.85
CA PHE A 119 12.09 -2.40 -23.23
C PHE A 119 12.34 -3.11 -24.57
N SER A 120 13.04 -2.42 -25.48
CA SER A 120 13.14 -2.85 -26.87
C SER A 120 13.80 -4.23 -27.01
N GLN A 121 13.11 -5.11 -27.72
CA GLN A 121 13.57 -6.48 -27.98
C GLN A 121 14.69 -6.54 -29.02
N THR A 122 14.91 -5.47 -29.79
CA THR A 122 15.96 -5.40 -30.83
C THR A 122 17.31 -4.95 -30.29
N LEU A 123 17.39 -4.53 -29.02
CA LEU A 123 18.65 -4.17 -28.38
C LEU A 123 19.54 -5.40 -28.18
N GLY A 124 20.85 -5.21 -28.37
CA GLY A 124 21.84 -6.27 -28.23
C GLY A 124 22.02 -6.75 -26.79
N ASP A 125 22.69 -7.90 -26.62
CA ASP A 125 22.80 -8.59 -25.33
C ASP A 125 23.48 -7.77 -24.23
N ARG A 126 24.37 -6.83 -24.59
CA ARG A 126 24.97 -5.91 -23.61
C ARG A 126 23.94 -5.00 -22.95
N ALA A 127 23.01 -4.43 -23.72
CA ALA A 127 21.97 -3.56 -23.17
C ALA A 127 21.00 -4.34 -22.28
N TRP A 128 20.70 -5.58 -22.66
CA TRP A 128 19.94 -6.50 -21.83
C TRP A 128 20.69 -6.90 -20.55
N ALA A 129 22.00 -7.14 -20.63
CA ALA A 129 22.82 -7.41 -19.45
C ALA A 129 22.78 -6.24 -18.45
N ASP A 130 22.87 -5.00 -18.94
CA ASP A 130 22.73 -3.80 -18.11
C ASP A 130 21.31 -3.70 -17.50
N TYR A 131 20.26 -4.01 -18.27
CA TYR A 131 18.88 -4.00 -17.76
C TYR A 131 18.67 -5.06 -16.66
N TYR A 132 19.25 -6.25 -16.82
CA TYR A 132 19.16 -7.34 -15.86
C TYR A 132 19.85 -7.04 -14.52
N ARG A 133 20.78 -6.08 -14.46
CA ARG A 133 21.31 -5.58 -13.18
C ARG A 133 20.22 -5.00 -12.29
N PHE A 134 19.17 -4.43 -12.86
CA PHE A 134 18.00 -3.94 -12.13
C PHE A 134 17.00 -5.07 -11.84
N LEU A 135 16.60 -5.82 -12.87
CA LEU A 135 15.54 -6.85 -12.76
C LEU A 135 15.87 -7.97 -11.76
N ASN A 136 17.15 -8.32 -11.58
CA ASN A 136 17.55 -9.32 -10.61
C ASN A 136 17.44 -8.83 -9.14
N ASN A 137 17.47 -7.51 -8.91
CA ASN A 137 17.50 -6.92 -7.57
C ASN A 137 16.15 -6.37 -7.09
N ILE A 138 15.16 -6.25 -7.96
CA ILE A 138 13.83 -5.72 -7.64
C ILE A 138 12.73 -6.60 -8.23
N ASP A 139 11.60 -6.66 -7.54
CA ASP A 139 10.37 -7.25 -8.08
C ASP A 139 9.44 -6.12 -8.56
N LEU A 140 9.69 -5.67 -9.79
CA LEU A 140 8.95 -4.59 -10.43
C LEU A 140 8.71 -4.97 -11.89
N PRO A 141 7.78 -5.89 -12.17
CA PRO A 141 7.44 -6.22 -13.54
C PRO A 141 6.88 -4.98 -14.25
N ASP A 142 7.23 -4.81 -15.53
CA ASP A 142 6.74 -3.69 -16.35
C ASP A 142 5.20 -3.72 -16.44
N GLN A 143 4.62 -4.92 -16.58
CA GLN A 143 3.18 -5.16 -16.60
C GLN A 143 2.83 -6.26 -15.60
N LEU A 144 1.82 -6.00 -14.76
CA LEU A 144 1.29 -7.00 -13.84
C LEU A 144 0.24 -7.87 -14.56
N GLY A 145 0.58 -9.12 -14.87
CA GLY A 145 -0.24 -10.05 -15.64
C GLY A 145 -0.19 -9.77 -17.15
N ASN A 146 -0.96 -10.53 -17.92
CA ASN A 146 -1.03 -10.41 -19.38
C ASN A 146 -2.41 -9.89 -19.81
N GLY A 147 -2.61 -8.58 -19.74
CA GLY A 147 -3.89 -7.93 -20.05
C GLY A 147 -4.73 -7.64 -18.82
N ASN A 148 -6.06 -7.77 -18.95
CA ASN A 148 -7.03 -7.41 -17.92
C ASN A 148 -6.63 -7.92 -16.54
N TYR A 149 -6.62 -7.01 -15.57
CA TYR A 149 -6.22 -7.29 -14.19
C TYR A 149 -7.40 -7.08 -13.26
N THR A 150 -7.76 -8.11 -12.50
CA THR A 150 -8.79 -8.02 -11.46
C THR A 150 -8.24 -8.65 -10.19
N LYS A 151 -8.31 -7.92 -9.06
CA LYS A 151 -7.86 -8.45 -7.78
C LYS A 151 -8.68 -7.91 -6.62
N PHE A 152 -8.85 -8.76 -5.62
CA PHE A 152 -9.47 -8.43 -4.36
C PHE A 152 -8.42 -8.48 -3.25
N TYR A 153 -8.39 -7.44 -2.43
CA TYR A 153 -7.47 -7.32 -1.31
C TYR A 153 -8.25 -7.13 -0.02
N ALA A 154 -7.66 -7.60 1.09
CA ALA A 154 -8.12 -7.22 2.42
C ALA A 154 -8.07 -5.69 2.64
N GLY A 155 -7.28 -4.96 1.83
CA GLY A 155 -7.27 -3.50 1.78
C GLY A 155 -6.85 -2.88 3.12
N GLN A 156 -7.44 -1.74 3.46
CA GLN A 156 -7.14 -1.01 4.71
C GLN A 156 -7.82 -1.64 5.93
N SER A 157 -7.52 -2.91 6.20
CA SER A 157 -8.13 -3.69 7.28
C SER A 157 -7.18 -3.96 8.44
N HIS A 158 -7.70 -4.05 9.65
CA HIS A 158 -6.94 -4.44 10.83
C HIS A 158 -7.82 -5.06 11.92
N ILE A 159 -7.17 -5.83 12.80
CA ILE A 159 -7.68 -6.22 14.10
C ILE A 159 -6.60 -5.87 15.13
N LYS A 160 -6.89 -4.90 15.99
CA LYS A 160 -5.93 -4.38 16.97
C LYS A 160 -6.49 -4.45 18.38
N TYR A 161 -5.61 -4.75 19.32
CA TYR A 161 -5.84 -4.77 20.75
C TYR A 161 -5.10 -3.61 21.43
N GLN A 162 -5.82 -2.83 22.21
CA GLN A 162 -5.31 -1.72 23.01
C GLN A 162 -4.61 -2.29 24.26
N LEU A 163 -3.28 -2.34 24.23
CA LEU A 163 -2.46 -2.83 25.35
C LEU A 163 -2.59 -1.93 26.58
N ASN A 164 -2.61 -0.61 26.35
CA ASN A 164 -2.86 0.41 27.35
C ASN A 164 -3.33 1.69 26.66
N HIS A 165 -3.56 2.78 27.38
CA HIS A 165 -4.06 4.04 26.82
C HIS A 165 -3.16 4.76 25.77
N GLN A 166 -1.95 4.26 25.48
CA GLN A 166 -0.98 4.83 24.53
C GLN A 166 -0.45 3.82 23.51
N LEU A 167 -0.62 2.51 23.72
CA LEU A 167 -0.08 1.46 22.88
C LEU A 167 -1.17 0.51 22.40
N GLU A 168 -1.09 0.11 21.14
CA GLU A 168 -1.88 -0.96 20.54
C GLU A 168 -0.99 -1.95 19.79
N ALA A 169 -1.46 -3.18 19.70
CA ALA A 169 -0.82 -4.24 18.92
C ALA A 169 -1.86 -5.06 18.18
N GLY A 170 -1.52 -5.63 17.04
CA GLY A 170 -2.48 -6.44 16.29
C GLY A 170 -1.97 -6.91 14.95
N ILE A 171 -2.91 -7.39 14.13
CA ILE A 171 -2.69 -7.76 12.74
C ILE A 171 -3.34 -6.72 11.83
N SER A 172 -2.69 -6.44 10.71
CA SER A 172 -3.10 -5.38 9.79
C SER A 172 -2.70 -5.73 8.38
N THR A 173 -3.50 -5.26 7.43
CA THR A 173 -3.16 -5.18 6.00
C THR A 173 -3.15 -3.72 5.54
N GLU A 174 -3.24 -2.76 6.46
CA GLU A 174 -3.19 -1.34 6.15
C GLU A 174 -1.85 -0.99 5.50
N ASN A 175 -1.90 -0.15 4.47
CA ASN A 175 -0.70 0.45 3.93
C ASN A 175 -0.05 1.39 4.96
N ILE A 176 1.26 1.57 4.83
CA ILE A 176 2.08 2.30 5.78
C ILE A 176 2.79 3.44 5.05
N TRP A 177 2.83 4.62 5.68
CA TRP A 177 3.62 5.76 5.21
C TRP A 177 4.60 6.22 6.27
N TRP A 178 5.89 6.00 6.02
CA TRP A 178 6.95 6.37 6.96
C TRP A 178 7.89 7.40 6.38
N GLY A 179 7.71 8.64 6.81
CA GLY A 179 8.56 9.77 6.48
C GLY A 179 7.75 11.03 6.19
N PRO A 180 8.41 12.20 6.17
CA PRO A 180 7.77 13.48 5.89
C PRO A 180 7.62 13.76 4.39
N GLY A 181 8.16 12.89 3.53
CA GLY A 181 8.02 13.03 2.08
C GLY A 181 6.55 13.08 1.70
N TRP A 182 6.21 13.93 0.74
CA TRP A 182 4.82 14.09 0.26
C TRP A 182 4.58 13.32 -1.05
N LYS A 183 5.60 13.20 -1.92
CA LYS A 183 5.53 12.38 -3.14
C LYS A 183 5.74 10.91 -2.86
N ASN A 184 6.75 10.56 -2.07
CA ASN A 184 7.07 9.19 -1.72
C ASN A 184 7.74 9.19 -0.34
N ALA A 185 7.42 8.18 0.45
CA ALA A 185 8.23 7.78 1.58
C ALA A 185 9.24 6.71 1.14
N LEU A 186 10.46 6.77 1.67
CA LEU A 186 11.58 5.96 1.18
C LEU A 186 11.53 4.50 1.64
N ILE A 187 11.01 4.25 2.85
CA ILE A 187 10.97 2.90 3.44
C ILE A 187 9.60 2.24 3.20
N MET A 188 8.52 2.94 3.52
CA MET A 188 7.14 2.46 3.35
C MET A 188 6.30 3.54 2.67
N SER A 189 5.69 3.21 1.53
CA SER A 189 4.79 4.10 0.78
C SER A 189 3.58 3.33 0.22
N TYR A 190 2.75 4.00 -0.57
CA TYR A 190 1.57 3.43 -1.23
C TYR A 190 1.86 2.87 -2.62
N ASN A 191 3.12 2.60 -2.98
CA ASN A 191 3.47 2.08 -4.32
C ASN A 191 3.06 0.61 -4.54
N ALA A 192 2.59 -0.07 -3.51
CA ALA A 192 2.09 -1.44 -3.56
C ALA A 192 0.88 -1.61 -2.63
N PRO A 193 0.07 -2.67 -2.81
CA PRO A 193 -0.97 -3.04 -1.86
C PRO A 193 -0.38 -3.26 -0.47
N GLY A 194 -1.17 -2.99 0.58
CA GLY A 194 -0.79 -3.38 1.93
C GLY A 194 -0.63 -4.90 2.04
N PHE A 195 0.25 -5.33 2.94
CA PHE A 195 0.58 -6.73 3.17
C PHE A 195 0.18 -7.15 4.58
N LEU A 196 -0.03 -8.43 4.81
CA LEU A 196 -0.37 -8.93 6.14
C LEU A 196 0.84 -8.80 7.08
N HIS A 197 0.68 -8.01 8.13
CA HIS A 197 1.71 -7.77 9.14
C HIS A 197 1.14 -7.70 10.54
N PHE A 198 1.94 -8.12 11.51
CA PHE A 198 1.81 -7.70 12.89
C PHE A 198 2.29 -6.26 13.01
N THR A 199 1.62 -5.49 13.87
CA THR A 199 1.98 -4.12 14.20
C THR A 199 1.93 -3.93 15.70
N VAL A 200 2.87 -3.15 16.22
CA VAL A 200 2.83 -2.55 17.56
C VAL A 200 3.07 -1.07 17.38
N ASN A 201 2.11 -0.22 17.76
CA ASN A 201 2.22 1.21 17.54
C ASN A 201 1.68 2.05 18.69
N THR A 202 2.20 3.26 18.78
CA THR A 202 1.66 4.29 19.68
C THR A 202 0.37 4.86 19.10
N THR A 203 -0.70 4.93 19.88
CA THR A 203 -1.97 5.56 19.49
C THR A 203 -1.95 7.09 19.66
N LYS A 204 -1.04 7.58 20.50
CA LYS A 204 -0.74 9.01 20.70
C LYS A 204 0.71 9.17 21.17
N PRO A 205 1.34 10.34 20.98
CA PRO A 205 2.71 10.55 21.41
C PRO A 205 2.89 10.35 22.93
N ILE A 206 3.84 9.49 23.29
CA ILE A 206 4.22 9.19 24.67
C ILE A 206 5.02 10.39 25.22
N GLN A 207 4.56 10.95 26.33
CA GLN A 207 5.28 12.02 27.02
C GLN A 207 6.46 11.44 27.79
N THR A 208 7.65 11.97 27.53
CA THR A 208 8.90 11.61 28.22
C THR A 208 9.53 12.87 28.84
N LYS A 209 10.56 12.70 29.68
CA LYS A 209 11.31 13.83 30.25
C LYS A 209 11.95 14.74 29.17
N TRP A 210 12.19 14.19 27.98
CA TRP A 210 12.92 14.83 26.89
C TRP A 210 12.05 15.22 25.70
N GLY A 211 10.72 15.06 25.79
CA GLY A 211 9.79 15.40 24.72
C GLY A 211 8.81 14.28 24.41
N LYS A 212 8.26 14.30 23.19
CA LYS A 212 7.22 13.37 22.76
C LYS A 212 7.82 12.32 21.84
N VAL A 213 7.55 11.05 22.11
CA VAL A 213 7.99 9.92 21.27
C VAL A 213 6.77 9.19 20.73
N GLN A 214 6.79 8.88 19.45
CA GLN A 214 5.80 8.02 18.81
C GLN A 214 6.54 7.02 17.92
N GLY A 215 5.93 5.85 17.71
CA GLY A 215 6.57 4.84 16.89
C GLY A 215 5.65 3.70 16.51
N GLN A 216 6.14 2.93 15.56
CA GLN A 216 5.51 1.72 15.05
C GLN A 216 6.60 0.70 14.74
N TRP A 217 6.39 -0.51 15.19
CA TRP A 217 7.12 -1.69 14.75
C TRP A 217 6.18 -2.59 13.97
N ILE A 218 6.68 -3.21 12.91
CA ILE A 218 5.95 -4.22 12.14
C ILE A 218 6.80 -5.47 11.92
N GLY A 219 6.11 -6.59 11.75
CA GLY A 219 6.69 -7.85 11.31
C GLY A 219 5.68 -8.60 10.45
N GLY A 220 6.07 -9.06 9.26
CA GLY A 220 5.13 -9.68 8.35
C GLY A 220 5.76 -10.43 7.20
N LYS A 221 4.89 -10.99 6.36
CA LYS A 221 5.27 -11.70 5.13
C LYS A 221 4.97 -10.81 3.92
N LEU A 222 5.94 -10.74 3.02
CA LEU A 222 5.80 -10.07 1.73
C LEU A 222 5.48 -11.12 0.66
N ASN A 223 4.54 -10.77 -0.22
CA ASN A 223 4.21 -11.56 -1.39
C ASN A 223 4.92 -10.98 -2.60
N GLU A 224 5.54 -11.85 -3.38
CA GLU A 224 6.09 -11.50 -4.70
C GLU A 224 4.98 -11.33 -5.74
N SER A 225 5.31 -10.67 -6.85
CA SER A 225 4.43 -10.51 -8.00
C SER A 225 4.09 -11.86 -8.67
N GLY A 226 5.00 -12.83 -8.55
CA GLY A 226 4.92 -14.12 -9.26
C GLY A 226 5.18 -14.01 -10.76
N ILE A 227 5.71 -12.88 -11.24
CA ILE A 227 5.94 -12.59 -12.66
C ILE A 227 7.43 -12.68 -12.95
N LEU A 228 7.77 -13.50 -13.95
CA LEU A 228 9.15 -13.63 -14.42
C LEU A 228 9.54 -12.43 -15.31
N PRO A 229 10.81 -11.99 -15.25
CA PRO A 229 11.30 -10.99 -16.18
C PRO A 229 11.33 -11.51 -17.63
N PRO A 230 11.27 -10.63 -18.64
CA PRO A 230 11.37 -11.04 -20.04
C PRO A 230 12.75 -11.60 -20.37
N ARG A 231 12.85 -12.55 -21.32
CA ARG A 231 14.12 -13.14 -21.81
C ARG A 231 14.93 -13.95 -20.76
N ILE A 232 14.28 -14.73 -19.90
CA ILE A 232 14.94 -15.53 -18.83
C ILE A 232 16.07 -16.46 -19.30
N ASN A 233 16.06 -16.90 -20.57
CA ASN A 233 17.07 -17.81 -21.13
C ASN A 233 18.23 -17.08 -21.84
N SER A 234 18.29 -15.75 -21.78
CA SER A 234 19.38 -14.99 -22.43
C SER A 234 20.67 -15.07 -21.62
N ALA A 235 21.80 -15.06 -22.31
CA ALA A 235 23.13 -15.11 -21.72
C ALA A 235 24.03 -14.01 -22.26
N TYR A 236 24.97 -13.54 -21.45
CA TYR A 236 26.02 -12.60 -21.84
C TYR A 236 27.34 -13.05 -21.20
N ASN A 237 28.43 -13.08 -21.97
CA ASN A 237 29.74 -13.59 -21.54
C ASN A 237 29.68 -15.00 -20.91
N GLY A 238 28.84 -15.89 -21.46
CA GLY A 238 28.71 -17.27 -20.99
C GLY A 238 27.92 -17.45 -19.69
N GLN A 239 27.29 -16.39 -19.15
CA GLN A 239 26.44 -16.45 -17.96
C GLN A 239 24.99 -16.09 -18.31
N LEU A 240 24.03 -16.80 -17.71
CA LEU A 240 22.62 -16.44 -17.82
C LEU A 240 22.38 -15.07 -17.18
N LEU A 241 21.62 -14.22 -17.88
CA LEU A 241 21.28 -12.88 -17.40
C LEU A 241 20.32 -12.94 -16.22
N TYR A 242 19.32 -13.84 -16.28
CA TYR A 242 18.36 -14.01 -15.22
C TYR A 242 18.96 -14.81 -14.07
N GLN A 243 18.89 -14.22 -12.88
CA GLN A 243 19.27 -14.88 -11.64
C GLN A 243 18.00 -15.13 -10.83
N PRO A 244 17.52 -16.38 -10.71
CA PRO A 244 16.31 -16.67 -9.99
C PRO A 244 16.46 -16.32 -8.51
N LYS A 245 15.43 -15.68 -7.95
CA LYS A 245 15.34 -15.40 -6.52
C LYS A 245 14.95 -16.71 -5.79
N LYS A 246 15.33 -16.84 -4.52
CA LYS A 246 14.91 -17.99 -3.70
C LYS A 246 13.38 -18.08 -3.69
N SER A 247 12.85 -19.28 -3.97
CA SER A 247 11.41 -19.59 -3.93
C SER A 247 10.94 -19.83 -2.49
N GLU A 248 11.15 -18.85 -1.62
CA GLU A 248 10.83 -18.91 -0.19
C GLU A 248 10.10 -17.65 0.24
N ASP A 249 9.38 -17.77 1.36
CA ASP A 249 8.71 -16.64 1.98
C ASP A 249 9.72 -15.55 2.35
N ARG A 250 9.52 -14.36 1.79
CA ARG A 250 10.25 -13.15 2.20
C ARG A 250 9.54 -12.53 3.39
N LEU A 251 10.26 -12.42 4.48
CA LEU A 251 9.79 -11.80 5.70
C LEU A 251 10.42 -10.42 5.85
N ILE A 252 9.69 -9.55 6.55
CA ILE A 252 10.13 -8.21 6.85
C ILE A 252 9.93 -7.94 8.35
N THR A 253 10.91 -7.28 8.95
CA THR A 253 10.69 -6.52 10.19
C THR A 253 11.13 -5.10 9.97
N ALA A 254 10.34 -4.15 10.46
CA ALA A 254 10.65 -2.75 10.27
C ALA A 254 10.19 -1.92 11.47
N ILE A 255 10.88 -0.81 11.71
CA ILE A 255 10.59 0.10 12.81
C ILE A 255 10.63 1.54 12.31
N ASN A 256 9.72 2.35 12.83
CA ASN A 256 9.73 3.79 12.70
C ASN A 256 9.56 4.42 14.08
N ILE A 257 10.43 5.37 14.40
CA ILE A 257 10.39 6.15 15.63
C ILE A 257 10.48 7.61 15.24
N SER A 258 9.65 8.46 15.83
CA SER A 258 9.84 9.91 15.76
C SER A 258 9.81 10.53 17.15
N TRP A 259 10.68 11.51 17.32
CA TRP A 259 10.90 12.21 18.56
C TRP A 259 10.82 13.73 18.32
N ALA A 260 9.94 14.39 19.08
CA ALA A 260 9.82 15.83 19.11
C ALA A 260 10.38 16.35 20.45
N PRO A 261 11.59 16.94 20.48
CA PRO A 261 12.20 17.42 21.71
C PRO A 261 11.42 18.58 22.31
N LYS A 262 11.25 18.62 23.64
CA LYS A 262 10.43 19.65 24.30
C LYS A 262 11.00 21.07 24.18
N TRP A 263 12.30 21.20 23.93
CA TRP A 263 13.02 22.49 23.84
C TRP A 263 13.10 23.03 22.41
N THR A 264 12.65 22.28 21.41
CA THR A 264 12.61 22.70 20.00
C THR A 264 11.23 22.41 19.42
N PRO A 265 10.23 23.29 19.64
CA PRO A 265 8.82 23.01 19.38
C PRO A 265 8.46 22.65 17.93
N ASN A 266 9.34 22.97 16.98
CA ASN A 266 9.13 22.77 15.53
C ASN A 266 10.04 21.72 14.91
N LEU A 267 10.87 21.03 15.71
CA LEU A 267 11.76 19.99 15.23
C LEU A 267 11.19 18.62 15.58
N THR A 268 11.06 17.77 14.56
CA THR A 268 10.81 16.34 14.73
C THR A 268 11.94 15.57 14.07
N ILE A 269 12.56 14.68 14.83
CA ILE A 269 13.61 13.80 14.35
C ILE A 269 13.01 12.41 14.17
N GLY A 270 13.14 11.86 12.97
CA GLY A 270 12.62 10.53 12.62
C GLY A 270 13.74 9.54 12.34
N TYR A 271 13.55 8.30 12.76
CA TYR A 271 14.35 7.15 12.38
C TYR A 271 13.42 6.09 11.79
N SER A 272 13.80 5.50 10.67
CA SER A 272 13.08 4.38 10.08
C SER A 272 14.09 3.37 9.54
N GLY A 273 13.85 2.09 9.79
CA GLY A 273 14.69 0.99 9.33
C GLY A 273 13.86 -0.24 9.02
N ALA A 274 14.25 -0.97 7.98
CA ALA A 274 13.63 -2.23 7.59
C ALA A 274 14.73 -3.26 7.34
N ALA A 275 14.48 -4.49 7.75
CA ALA A 275 15.29 -5.66 7.46
C ALA A 275 14.43 -6.71 6.77
N TYR A 276 15.01 -7.34 5.75
CA TYR A 276 14.38 -8.39 4.96
C TYR A 276 15.21 -9.66 5.10
N PHE A 277 14.52 -10.79 5.19
CA PHE A 277 15.16 -12.09 5.31
C PHE A 277 14.26 -13.15 4.68
N TYR A 278 14.88 -14.24 4.22
CA TYR A 278 14.16 -15.43 3.81
C TYR A 278 13.83 -16.30 5.01
N GLY A 279 12.80 -17.14 4.89
CA GLY A 279 12.45 -18.11 5.93
C GLY A 279 13.64 -18.99 6.34
N SER A 280 14.46 -19.42 5.36
CA SER A 280 15.70 -20.17 5.63
C SER A 280 16.70 -19.43 6.52
N ASP A 281 16.81 -18.10 6.38
CA ASP A 281 17.78 -17.30 7.15
C ASP A 281 17.45 -17.28 8.66
N LEU A 282 16.18 -17.47 9.04
CA LEU A 282 15.74 -17.55 10.44
C LEU A 282 16.05 -18.90 11.10
N LEU A 283 16.09 -19.97 10.31
CA LEU A 283 16.28 -21.34 10.80
C LEU A 283 17.77 -21.69 10.97
N GLY A 284 18.69 -20.77 10.66
CA GLY A 284 20.12 -20.96 10.87
C GLY A 284 20.81 -21.92 9.88
N ASN A 285 20.10 -22.39 8.85
CA ASN A 285 20.69 -23.22 7.80
C ASN A 285 21.39 -22.32 6.78
N LYS A 286 22.66 -22.03 7.03
CA LYS A 286 23.60 -21.51 6.04
C LYS A 286 24.10 -22.61 5.12
#